data_AF-A0A7J4SDX8-F1
#
_entry.id   AF-A0A7J4SDX8-F1
#
_cell.length_a   1.000
_cell.length_b   1.000
_cell.length_c   1.000
_cell.angle_alpha   90.00
_cell.angle_beta   90.00
_cell.angle_gamma   90.00
#
_symmetry.space_group_name_H-M   'P 1'
#
loop_
_entity.id
_entity.type
_entity.pdbx_description
1 polymer ?
#
loop_
_entity_poly.entity_id
_entity_poly.type
_entity_poly.pdbx_seq_one_letter_code
_entity_poly.pdbx_strand_id
1 'polypeptide(L)'
;MDSEPTFTERIGRILRESRDAESVNDDTKMRLAVAIAIRLHTHNVSDNRANAGRMPGPAYARDHRNNRFGRPSLLNNRSSRSTWR
;
A
#
# COMPACT_ATOMS: atom_id res chain seq x y z
N MET A 1 6.36 -1.75 -35.68
CA MET A 1 6.06 -2.84 -34.73
C MET A 1 5.34 -2.17 -33.59
N ASP A 2 4.02 -2.10 -33.67
CA ASP A 2 3.22 -1.38 -32.69
C ASP A 2 2.97 -2.34 -31.53
N SER A 3 3.65 -2.09 -30.41
CA SER A 3 3.48 -2.88 -29.19
C SER A 3 2.06 -2.66 -28.66
N GLU A 4 1.28 -3.75 -28.56
CA GLU A 4 -0.03 -3.72 -27.94
C GLU A 4 0.06 -3.15 -26.51
N PRO A 5 -0.80 -2.18 -26.14
CA PRO A 5 -0.74 -1.54 -24.83
C PRO A 5 -0.99 -2.55 -23.73
N THR A 6 -0.18 -2.46 -22.67
CA THR A 6 -0.31 -3.34 -21.51
C THR A 6 -1.67 -3.16 -20.83
N PHE A 7 -2.14 -4.18 -20.11
CA PHE A 7 -3.43 -4.13 -19.40
C PHE A 7 -3.55 -2.90 -18.50
N THR A 8 -2.46 -2.55 -17.81
CA THR A 8 -2.39 -1.37 -16.93
C THR A 8 -2.55 -0.07 -17.70
N GLU A 9 -1.93 0.05 -18.88
CA GLU A 9 -2.08 1.23 -19.75
C GLU A 9 -3.49 1.36 -20.30
N ARG A 10 -4.14 0.24 -20.65
CA ARG A 10 -5.54 0.23 -21.10
C ARG A 10 -6.47 0.73 -20.00
N ILE A 11 -6.30 0.26 -18.77
CA ILE A 11 -7.06 0.75 -17.61
C ILE A 11 -6.78 2.23 -17.34
N GLY A 12 -5.51 2.64 -17.38
CA GLY A 12 -5.12 4.04 -17.18
C GLY A 12 -5.71 4.99 -18.23
N ARG A 13 -5.83 4.53 -19.49
CA ARG A 13 -6.49 5.27 -20.56
C ARG A 13 -8.00 5.42 -20.29
N ILE A 14 -8.70 4.34 -19.97
CA ILE A 14 -10.15 4.36 -19.66
C ILE A 14 -10.46 5.32 -18.51
N LEU A 15 -9.63 5.32 -17.46
CA LEU A 15 -9.80 6.21 -16.30
C LEU A 15 -9.55 7.69 -16.62
N ARG A 16 -8.69 7.98 -17.60
CA ARG A 16 -8.42 9.35 -18.04
C ARG A 16 -9.54 9.84 -18.97
N GLU A 17 -9.93 9.02 -19.93
CA GLU A 17 -11.04 9.31 -20.85
C GLU A 17 -12.38 9.48 -20.10
N SER A 18 -12.61 8.73 -19.02
CA SER A 18 -13.81 8.90 -18.19
C SER A 18 -13.80 10.18 -17.33
N ARG A 19 -12.63 10.73 -17.02
CA ARG A 19 -12.50 12.00 -16.28
C ARG A 19 -12.83 13.21 -17.14
N ASP A 20 -12.48 13.15 -18.41
CA ASP A 20 -12.58 14.27 -19.36
C ASP A 20 -13.91 14.25 -20.16
N ALA A 21 -14.77 13.24 -19.96
CA ALA A 21 -16.08 13.15 -20.62
C ALA A 21 -17.12 14.04 -19.93
N GLU A 22 -17.37 15.22 -20.51
CA GLU A 22 -18.36 16.22 -20.02
C GLU A 22 -19.83 15.75 -20.11
N SER A 23 -20.14 14.70 -20.89
CA SER A 23 -21.45 14.04 -20.88
C SER A 23 -21.33 12.62 -20.34
N VAL A 24 -21.74 12.43 -19.09
CA VAL A 24 -21.61 11.14 -18.41
C VAL A 24 -22.66 10.15 -18.93
N ASN A 25 -22.37 9.50 -20.06
CA ASN A 25 -23.14 8.37 -20.59
C ASN A 25 -23.13 7.21 -19.58
N ASP A 26 -24.25 6.50 -19.42
CA ASP A 26 -24.32 5.41 -18.43
C ASP A 26 -23.32 4.28 -18.70
N ASP A 27 -22.91 4.09 -19.96
CA ASP A 27 -21.84 3.14 -20.34
C ASP A 27 -20.47 3.54 -19.75
N THR A 28 -20.13 4.83 -19.70
CA THR A 28 -18.85 5.28 -19.12
C THR A 28 -18.84 5.12 -17.60
N LYS A 29 -20.00 5.34 -16.94
CA LYS A 29 -20.18 5.05 -15.50
C LYS A 29 -20.01 3.57 -15.22
N MET A 30 -20.62 2.69 -16.01
CA MET A 30 -20.50 1.23 -15.86
C MET A 30 -19.06 0.77 -16.03
N ARG A 31 -18.35 1.26 -17.06
CA ARG A 31 -16.93 0.93 -17.27
C ARG A 31 -16.04 1.40 -16.12
N LEU A 32 -16.27 2.59 -15.59
CA LEU A 32 -15.57 3.11 -14.42
C LEU A 32 -15.84 2.25 -13.17
N ALA A 33 -17.11 1.90 -12.92
CA ALA A 33 -17.50 1.07 -11.78
C ALA A 33 -16.85 -0.31 -11.83
N VAL A 34 -16.83 -0.94 -13.01
CA VAL A 34 -16.15 -2.24 -13.24
C VAL A 34 -14.64 -2.11 -13.01
N ALA A 35 -14.00 -1.05 -13.53
CA ALA A 35 -12.57 -0.82 -13.33
C ALA A 35 -12.20 -0.66 -11.84
N ILE A 36 -13.01 0.10 -11.09
CA ILE A 36 -12.83 0.29 -9.64
C ILE A 36 -13.04 -1.04 -8.89
N ALA A 37 -14.07 -1.81 -9.21
CA ALA A 37 -14.35 -3.11 -8.58
C ALA A 37 -13.20 -4.10 -8.80
N ILE A 38 -12.68 -4.20 -10.03
CA ILE A 38 -11.51 -5.03 -10.36
C ILE A 38 -10.28 -4.56 -9.58
N ARG A 39 -10.03 -3.26 -9.53
CA ARG A 39 -8.91 -2.70 -8.77
C ARG A 39 -9.03 -3.04 -7.29
N LEU A 40 -10.20 -2.89 -6.67
CA LEU A 40 -10.41 -3.18 -5.26
C LEU A 40 -10.25 -4.68 -4.96
N HIS A 41 -10.78 -5.54 -5.84
CA HIS A 41 -10.66 -6.98 -5.73
C HIS A 41 -9.21 -7.45 -5.85
N THR A 42 -8.45 -6.89 -6.81
CA THR A 42 -7.04 -7.24 -7.03
C THR A 42 -6.11 -6.60 -6.01
N HIS A 43 -6.46 -5.46 -5.42
CA HIS A 43 -5.66 -4.79 -4.39
C HIS A 43 -5.56 -5.62 -3.10
N ASN A 44 -6.54 -6.48 -2.81
CA ASN A 44 -6.52 -7.34 -1.62
C ASN A 44 -5.69 -8.63 -1.78
N VAL A 45 -5.01 -8.82 -2.91
CA VAL A 45 -4.15 -10.01 -3.14
C VAL A 45 -2.75 -9.85 -2.49
N SER A 46 -2.38 -8.67 -1.98
CA SER A 46 -1.03 -8.47 -1.41
C SER A 46 -0.91 -8.64 0.11
N ASP A 47 -1.98 -8.85 0.86
CA ASP A 47 -1.87 -9.26 2.26
C ASP A 47 -1.62 -10.77 2.32
N ASN A 48 -0.46 -11.15 1.77
CA ASN A 48 0.15 -12.43 2.00
C ASN A 48 0.14 -12.64 3.52
N ARG A 49 -0.70 -13.53 4.05
CA ARG A 49 -0.83 -13.77 5.50
C ARG A 49 0.52 -14.07 6.16
N ALA A 50 1.49 -14.54 5.37
CA ALA A 50 2.88 -14.70 5.79
C ALA A 50 3.59 -13.38 6.18
N ASN A 51 3.20 -12.25 5.59
CA ASN A 51 3.72 -10.91 5.87
C ASN A 51 3.07 -10.27 7.10
N ALA A 52 1.82 -10.62 7.44
CA ALA A 52 1.14 -10.08 8.62
C ALA A 52 1.92 -10.36 9.92
N GLY A 53 2.52 -11.55 10.06
CA GLY A 53 3.40 -11.87 11.19
C GLY A 53 4.81 -11.28 11.12
N ARG A 54 5.22 -10.75 9.95
CA ARG A 54 6.52 -10.13 9.71
C ARG A 54 6.49 -8.61 9.83
N MET A 55 5.29 -8.01 9.85
CA MET A 55 5.16 -6.59 10.10
C MET A 55 5.78 -6.26 11.46
N PRO A 56 6.65 -5.24 11.55
CA PRO A 56 7.15 -4.78 12.83
C PRO A 56 5.93 -4.34 13.64
N GLY A 57 5.71 -5.01 14.78
CA GLY A 57 4.64 -4.65 15.70
C GLY A 57 4.82 -3.22 16.25
N PRO A 58 4.00 -2.82 17.23
CA PRO A 58 4.10 -1.51 17.87
C PRO A 58 5.54 -1.16 18.23
N ALA A 59 5.88 0.14 18.22
CA ALA A 59 7.25 0.60 18.47
C ALA A 59 7.88 -0.06 19.71
N TYR A 60 7.10 -0.26 20.77
CA TYR A 60 7.51 -0.98 21.98
C TYR A 60 7.84 -2.47 21.76
N ALA A 61 7.02 -3.21 21.00
CA ALA A 61 7.28 -4.62 20.68
C ALA A 61 8.54 -4.79 19.82
N ARG A 62 8.79 -3.85 18.90
CA ARG A 62 10.02 -3.78 18.11
C ARG A 62 11.23 -3.49 19.00
N ASP A 63 11.09 -2.55 19.94
CA ASP A 63 12.15 -2.16 20.86
C ASP A 63 12.54 -3.29 21.82
N HIS A 64 11.56 -4.02 22.36
CA HIS A 64 11.79 -5.19 23.21
C HIS A 64 12.57 -6.29 22.47
N ARG A 65 12.23 -6.57 21.21
CA ARG A 65 13.00 -7.50 20.37
C ARG A 65 14.42 -7.01 20.15
N ASN A 66 14.61 -5.72 19.87
CA ASN A 66 15.94 -5.15 19.67
C ASN A 66 16.80 -5.29 20.92
N ASN A 67 16.25 -4.97 22.10
CA ASN A 67 16.94 -5.14 23.39
C ASN A 67 17.37 -6.60 23.62
N ARG A 68 16.50 -7.58 23.32
CA ARG A 68 16.83 -9.01 23.48
C ARG A 68 18.01 -9.46 22.61
N PHE A 69 18.16 -8.89 21.42
CA PHE A 69 19.22 -9.26 20.46
C PHE A 69 20.41 -8.30 20.47
N GLY A 70 20.52 -7.41 21.46
CA GLY A 70 21.63 -6.45 21.55
C GLY A 70 21.65 -5.43 20.40
N ARG A 71 20.52 -5.23 19.71
CA ARG A 71 20.38 -4.26 18.63
C ARG A 71 20.05 -2.88 19.19
N PRO A 72 20.37 -1.79 18.46
CA PRO A 72 20.02 -0.45 18.89
C PRO A 72 18.51 -0.33 19.14
N SER A 73 18.16 0.11 20.34
CA SER A 73 16.80 0.36 20.79
C SER A 73 16.62 1.84 21.09
N LEU A 74 15.42 2.36 20.80
CA LEU A 74 15.07 3.76 21.02
C LEU A 74 15.10 4.11 22.50
N LEU A 75 14.67 3.20 23.39
CA LEU A 75 14.74 3.41 24.83
C LEU A 75 16.18 3.49 25.32
N ASN A 76 17.08 2.61 24.87
CA ASN A 76 18.48 2.65 25.29
C ASN A 76 19.22 3.89 24.75
N ASN A 77 18.91 4.30 23.52
CA ASN A 77 19.45 5.55 22.97
C ASN A 77 18.94 6.81 23.70
N ARG A 78 17.76 6.74 24.33
CA ARG A 78 17.20 7.84 25.14
C ARG A 78 17.69 7.81 26.58
N SER A 79 17.88 6.62 27.17
CA SER A 79 18.37 6.48 28.54
C SER A 79 19.79 7.01 28.71
N SER A 80 20.66 6.85 27.71
CA SER A 80 22.01 7.43 27.70
C SER A 80 22.01 8.96 27.74
N ARG A 81 20.90 9.59 27.37
CA ARG A 81 20.69 11.05 27.38
C ARG A 81 19.91 11.52 28.60
N SER A 82 19.45 10.62 29.47
CA SER A 82 18.78 11.00 30.72
C SER A 82 19.81 11.54 31.70
N THR A 83 19.58 12.76 32.19
CA THR A 83 20.38 13.38 33.25
C THR A 83 20.02 12.88 34.64
N TRP A 84 18.90 12.17 34.75
CA TRP A 84 18.46 11.53 35.98
C TRP A 84 18.88 10.06 35.92
N ARG A 85 19.84 9.71 36.79
CA ARG A 85 20.29 8.35 37.08
C ARG A 85 19.91 8.01 38.51
#